data_AF-A0A3T0RPF1-F1
#
_entry.id   AF-A0A3T0RPF1-F1
#
_cell.length_a   1.000
_cell.length_b   1.000
_cell.length_c   1.000
_cell.angle_alpha   90.00
_cell.angle_beta   90.00
_cell.angle_gamma   90.00
#
_symmetry.space_group_name_H-M   'P 1'
#
loop_
_entity.id
_entity.type
_entity.pdbx_description
1 polymer ?
#
loop_
_entity_poly.entity_id
_entity_poly.type
_entity_poly.pdbx_seq_one_letter_code
_entity_poly.pdbx_strand_id
1 'polypeptide(L)'
;MNIEQFLLKAKELGFSATVEPWIEAKKVKGADLAFLSPLKTDLQWQLLFKALMQLIEARTSYTDSLKNLELISDLILMGHEETLFEQSHDFAKWSVHLRALRYPATTKRDDQLKDKLEKLPWPYGSKTKFERRGDRAGIELKMFITSEADLIKAISSLERVKDQIGAE
;
A
#
# COMPACT_ATOMS: atom_id res chain seq x y z
N MET A 1 12.63 16.06 -11.46
CA MET A 1 13.70 15.26 -12.13
C MET A 1 13.20 14.83 -13.50
N ASN A 2 14.03 14.82 -14.54
CA ASN A 2 13.64 14.28 -15.85
C ASN A 2 14.04 12.79 -15.97
N ILE A 3 13.51 12.09 -16.98
CA ILE A 3 13.77 10.65 -17.14
C ILE A 3 15.23 10.34 -17.49
N GLU A 4 15.90 11.26 -18.18
CA GLU A 4 17.31 11.12 -18.57
C GLU A 4 18.23 11.12 -17.34
N GLN A 5 17.98 12.00 -16.37
CA GLN A 5 18.71 12.03 -15.09
C GLN A 5 18.53 10.72 -14.31
N PHE A 6 17.32 10.17 -14.30
CA PHE A 6 17.04 8.90 -13.66
C PHE A 6 17.80 7.74 -14.31
N LEU A 7 17.77 7.67 -15.65
CA LEU A 7 18.49 6.66 -16.41
C LEU A 7 20.01 6.81 -16.27
N LEU A 8 20.53 8.04 -16.27
CA LEU A 8 21.94 8.30 -16.01
C LEU A 8 22.36 7.76 -14.64
N LYS A 9 21.55 8.03 -13.59
CA LYS A 9 21.80 7.49 -12.25
C LYS A 9 21.73 5.96 -12.21
N ALA A 10 20.77 5.37 -12.91
CA ALA A 10 20.67 3.91 -13.01
C ALA A 10 21.92 3.32 -13.69
N LYS A 11 22.43 3.97 -14.74
CA LYS A 11 23.65 3.56 -15.44
C LYS A 11 24.90 3.68 -14.57
N GLU A 12 25.08 4.82 -13.90
CA GLU A 12 26.20 5.09 -12.98
C GLU A 12 26.30 4.02 -11.88
N LEU A 13 25.15 3.55 -11.40
CA LEU A 13 25.05 2.58 -10.32
C LEU A 13 24.90 1.12 -10.80
N GLY A 14 24.94 0.86 -12.10
CA GLY A 14 24.91 -0.50 -12.67
C GLY A 14 23.53 -1.16 -12.75
N PHE A 15 22.44 -0.39 -12.69
CA PHE A 15 21.05 -0.88 -12.76
C PHE A 15 20.38 -0.68 -14.15
N SER A 16 21.04 -0.01 -15.10
CA SER A 16 20.48 0.33 -16.43
C SER A 16 19.80 -0.85 -17.14
N ALA A 17 20.45 -2.01 -17.16
CA ALA A 17 20.00 -3.18 -17.92
C ALA A 17 18.60 -3.67 -17.50
N THR A 18 18.18 -3.40 -16.27
CA THR A 18 16.87 -3.79 -15.74
C THR A 18 15.89 -2.61 -15.69
N VAL A 19 16.39 -1.41 -15.40
CA VAL A 19 15.57 -0.20 -15.25
C VAL A 19 15.04 0.31 -16.60
N GLU A 20 15.87 0.32 -17.65
CA GLU A 20 15.47 0.82 -18.97
C GLU A 20 14.29 0.02 -19.56
N PRO A 21 14.34 -1.33 -19.63
CA PRO A 21 13.21 -2.11 -20.13
C PRO A 21 11.94 -1.93 -19.31
N TRP A 22 12.07 -1.75 -17.98
CA TRP A 22 10.92 -1.52 -17.12
C TRP A 22 10.25 -0.18 -17.40
N ILE A 23 11.03 0.90 -17.55
CA ILE A 23 10.50 2.21 -17.94
C ILE A 23 9.72 2.12 -19.25
N GLU A 24 10.29 1.45 -20.26
CA GLU A 24 9.66 1.30 -21.57
C GLU A 24 8.38 0.48 -21.47
N ALA A 25 8.44 -0.69 -20.84
CA ALA A 25 7.30 -1.60 -20.70
C ALA A 25 6.14 -0.96 -19.93
N LYS A 26 6.45 -0.15 -18.92
CA LYS A 26 5.47 0.55 -18.08
C LYS A 26 5.12 1.94 -18.61
N LYS A 27 5.80 2.42 -19.66
CA LYS A 27 5.65 3.76 -20.26
C LYS A 27 5.78 4.90 -19.23
N VAL A 28 6.74 4.77 -18.32
CA VAL A 28 7.00 5.76 -17.26
C VAL A 28 7.51 7.05 -17.88
N LYS A 29 6.99 8.19 -17.45
CA LYS A 29 7.42 9.52 -17.90
C LYS A 29 8.19 10.23 -16.78
N GLY A 30 8.94 11.26 -17.13
CA GLY A 30 9.68 12.05 -16.14
C GLY A 30 8.78 12.66 -15.05
N ALA A 31 7.56 13.07 -15.39
CA ALA A 31 6.59 13.59 -14.43
C ALA A 31 6.19 12.57 -13.36
N ASP A 32 6.15 11.27 -13.71
CA ASP A 32 5.85 10.18 -12.77
C ASP A 32 6.96 9.95 -11.75
N LEU A 33 8.16 10.52 -11.97
CA LEU A 33 9.34 10.36 -11.13
C LEU A 33 9.71 11.67 -10.40
N ALA A 34 8.81 12.67 -10.43
CA ALA A 34 9.08 13.98 -9.84
C ALA A 34 9.40 13.90 -8.33
N PHE A 35 8.78 12.98 -7.61
CA PHE A 35 8.97 12.74 -6.17
C PHE A 35 10.39 12.28 -5.80
N LEU A 36 11.20 11.81 -6.76
CA LEU A 36 12.58 11.39 -6.50
C LEU A 36 13.58 12.55 -6.46
N SER A 37 13.16 13.76 -6.84
CA SER A 37 14.03 14.96 -6.87
C SER A 37 14.74 15.29 -5.55
N PRO A 38 14.20 14.97 -4.35
CA PRO A 38 14.89 15.17 -3.09
C PRO A 38 16.06 14.21 -2.82
N LEU A 39 16.17 13.07 -3.52
CA LEU A 39 17.29 12.12 -3.31
C LEU A 39 18.60 12.73 -3.83
N LYS A 40 19.61 12.84 -2.96
CA LYS A 40 20.88 13.53 -3.26
C LYS A 40 22.10 12.63 -3.22
N THR A 41 22.11 11.59 -2.40
CA THR A 41 23.31 10.79 -2.17
C THR A 41 23.28 9.49 -2.98
N ASP A 42 24.45 8.97 -3.33
CA ASP A 42 24.54 7.69 -4.05
C ASP A 42 23.96 6.54 -3.22
N LEU A 43 24.09 6.58 -1.90
CA LEU A 43 23.44 5.60 -1.01
C LEU A 43 21.92 5.61 -1.18
N GLN A 44 21.29 6.79 -1.17
CA GLN A 44 19.84 6.91 -1.36
C GLN A 44 19.40 6.36 -2.73
N TRP A 45 20.14 6.67 -3.79
CA TRP A 45 19.88 6.14 -5.13
C TRP A 45 20.08 4.62 -5.21
N GLN A 46 21.12 4.08 -4.58
CA GLN A 46 21.34 2.64 -4.51
C GLN A 46 20.19 1.93 -3.79
N LEU A 47 19.70 2.47 -2.67
CA LEU A 47 18.55 1.92 -1.94
C LEU A 47 17.29 1.95 -2.80
N LEU A 48 17.02 3.08 -3.47
CA LEU A 48 15.88 3.20 -4.37
C LEU A 48 15.93 2.15 -5.50
N PHE A 49 17.07 2.01 -6.17
CA PHE A 49 17.20 1.05 -7.27
C PHE A 49 17.11 -0.39 -6.80
N LYS A 50 17.68 -0.74 -5.64
CA LYS A 50 17.49 -2.05 -5.01
C LYS A 50 16.01 -2.33 -4.78
N ALA A 51 15.26 -1.35 -4.26
CA ALA A 51 13.82 -1.49 -4.04
C ALA A 51 13.04 -1.61 -5.36
N LEU A 52 13.42 -0.86 -6.39
CA LEU A 52 12.86 -1.00 -7.73
C LEU A 52 13.07 -2.42 -8.28
N MET A 53 14.23 -3.05 -8.06
CA MET A 53 14.46 -4.43 -8.51
C MET A 53 13.47 -5.40 -7.87
N GLN A 54 13.17 -5.24 -6.57
CA GLN A 54 12.16 -6.04 -5.88
C GLN A 54 10.75 -5.83 -6.46
N LEU A 55 10.38 -4.59 -6.81
CA LEU A 55 9.09 -4.30 -7.46
C LEU A 55 8.99 -4.93 -8.86
N ILE A 56 10.09 -4.89 -9.63
CA ILE A 56 10.17 -5.51 -10.95
C ILE A 56 10.01 -7.03 -10.85
N GLU A 57 10.72 -7.66 -9.92
CA GLU A 57 10.65 -9.10 -9.67
C GLU A 57 9.24 -9.54 -9.25
N ALA A 58 8.58 -8.75 -8.40
CA ALA A 58 7.20 -8.95 -7.98
C ALA A 58 6.16 -8.69 -9.10
N ARG A 59 6.60 -8.22 -10.28
CA ARG A 59 5.75 -7.92 -11.45
C ARG A 59 4.58 -6.98 -11.14
N THR A 60 4.83 -5.96 -10.31
CA THR A 60 3.80 -5.04 -9.83
C THR A 60 3.14 -4.25 -10.96
N SER A 61 1.89 -3.83 -10.74
CA SER A 61 1.18 -2.95 -11.69
C SER A 61 1.89 -1.61 -11.83
N TYR A 62 1.60 -0.83 -12.89
CA TYR A 62 2.14 0.53 -13.05
C TYR A 62 1.88 1.39 -11.81
N THR A 63 0.62 1.43 -11.40
CA THR A 63 0.15 2.24 -10.27
C THR A 63 0.77 1.79 -8.95
N ASP A 64 0.85 0.48 -8.70
CA ASP A 64 1.44 -0.03 -7.46
C ASP A 64 2.94 0.24 -7.40
N SER A 65 3.64 0.13 -8.53
CA SER A 65 5.07 0.41 -8.60
C SER A 65 5.36 1.86 -8.23
N LEU A 66 4.66 2.82 -8.84
CA LEU A 66 4.88 4.25 -8.57
C LEU A 66 4.52 4.62 -7.13
N LYS A 67 3.39 4.13 -6.61
CA LYS A 67 3.00 4.39 -5.21
C LYS A 67 4.02 3.85 -4.22
N ASN A 68 4.53 2.64 -4.44
CA ASN A 68 5.54 2.07 -3.54
C ASN A 68 6.88 2.77 -3.73
N LEU A 69 7.29 3.16 -4.94
CA LEU A 69 8.51 3.96 -5.14
C LEU A 69 8.46 5.31 -4.42
N GLU A 70 7.33 6.00 -4.48
CA GLU A 70 7.13 7.25 -3.74
C GLU A 70 7.22 7.03 -2.23
N LEU A 71 6.56 5.99 -1.73
CA LEU A 71 6.64 5.58 -0.34
C LEU A 71 8.07 5.24 0.09
N ILE A 72 8.80 4.51 -0.75
CA ILE A 72 10.20 4.12 -0.52
C ILE A 72 11.10 5.36 -0.50
N SER A 73 10.94 6.31 -1.43
CA SER A 73 11.76 7.52 -1.45
C SER A 73 11.58 8.34 -0.17
N ASP A 74 10.36 8.42 0.34
CA ASP A 74 10.09 9.10 1.60
C ASP A 74 10.75 8.39 2.78
N LEU A 75 10.66 7.06 2.85
CA LEU A 75 11.28 6.28 3.92
C LEU A 75 12.81 6.36 3.91
N ILE A 76 13.41 6.40 2.72
CA ILE A 76 14.85 6.65 2.55
C ILE A 76 15.22 8.04 3.10
N LEU A 77 14.42 9.06 2.81
CA LEU A 77 14.65 10.42 3.32
C LEU A 77 14.43 10.54 4.83
N MET A 78 13.60 9.67 5.42
CA MET A 78 13.34 9.58 6.85
C MET A 78 14.40 8.75 7.62
N GLY A 79 15.35 8.12 6.94
CA GLY A 79 16.40 7.31 7.58
C GLY A 79 15.94 5.91 8.02
N HIS A 80 15.05 5.28 7.25
CA HIS A 80 14.59 3.91 7.50
C HIS A 80 15.38 2.85 6.70
N GLU A 81 16.68 3.06 6.43
CA GLU A 81 17.46 2.22 5.52
C GLU A 81 17.52 0.75 5.93
N GLU A 82 17.67 0.48 7.24
CA GLU A 82 17.82 -0.87 7.79
C GLU A 82 16.53 -1.68 7.71
N THR A 83 15.39 -1.05 7.95
CA THR A 83 14.07 -1.71 7.99
C THR A 83 13.38 -1.72 6.64
N LEU A 84 13.89 -1.00 5.64
CA LEU A 84 13.22 -0.77 4.35
C LEU A 84 12.88 -2.07 3.61
N PHE A 85 13.74 -3.08 3.70
CA PHE A 85 13.65 -4.34 2.94
C PHE A 85 13.08 -5.51 3.75
N GLU A 86 12.62 -5.28 4.98
CA GLU A 86 11.95 -6.33 5.73
C GLU A 86 10.70 -6.80 4.96
N GLN A 87 10.53 -8.12 4.87
CA GLN A 87 9.41 -8.75 4.18
C GLN A 87 9.37 -8.54 2.65
N SER A 88 10.44 -8.02 2.02
CA SER A 88 10.44 -7.70 0.57
C SER A 88 10.20 -8.89 -0.37
N HIS A 89 10.37 -10.12 0.12
CA HIS A 89 10.09 -11.36 -0.62
C HIS A 89 8.60 -11.58 -0.94
N ASP A 90 7.69 -10.93 -0.20
CA ASP A 90 6.25 -10.97 -0.45
C ASP A 90 5.75 -9.53 -0.61
N PHE A 91 5.47 -9.14 -1.85
CA PHE A 91 5.06 -7.78 -2.17
C PHE A 91 3.83 -7.30 -1.38
N ALA A 92 2.86 -8.18 -1.11
CA ALA A 92 1.67 -7.79 -0.36
C ALA A 92 2.02 -7.44 1.08
N LYS A 93 2.87 -8.24 1.72
CA LYS A 93 3.39 -7.97 3.07
C LYS A 93 4.31 -6.76 3.10
N TRP A 94 5.23 -6.67 2.15
CA TRP A 94 6.16 -5.55 2.06
C TRP A 94 5.45 -4.21 1.87
N SER A 95 4.44 -4.15 1.01
CA SER A 95 3.67 -2.91 0.82
C SER A 95 2.89 -2.50 2.08
N VAL A 96 2.46 -3.46 2.91
CA VAL A 96 1.87 -3.17 4.23
C VAL A 96 2.93 -2.66 5.20
N HIS A 97 4.08 -3.31 5.25
CA HIS A 97 5.24 -2.91 6.07
C HIS A 97 5.71 -1.50 5.76
N LEU A 98 5.95 -1.15 4.49
CA LEU A 98 6.37 0.18 4.08
C LEU A 98 5.36 1.26 4.52
N ARG A 99 4.05 0.97 4.43
CA ARG A 99 3.00 1.90 4.89
C ARG A 99 3.01 2.07 6.40
N ALA A 100 3.25 1.00 7.14
CA ALA A 100 3.37 1.04 8.60
C ALA A 100 4.56 1.90 9.05
N LEU A 101 5.68 1.86 8.32
CA LEU A 101 6.83 2.72 8.59
C LEU A 101 6.52 4.21 8.36
N ARG A 102 5.84 4.57 7.25
CA ARG A 102 5.56 5.99 6.93
C ARG A 102 4.45 6.59 7.79
N TYR A 103 3.46 5.79 8.19
CA TYR A 103 2.28 6.27 8.90
C TYR A 103 1.98 5.49 10.19
N PRO A 104 2.91 5.41 11.16
CA PRO A 104 2.79 4.50 12.30
C PRO A 104 1.54 4.79 13.16
N ALA A 105 1.19 6.07 13.35
CA ALA A 105 0.00 6.45 14.11
C ALA A 105 -1.31 6.08 13.39
N THR A 106 -1.37 6.26 12.07
CA THR A 106 -2.56 5.90 11.26
C THR A 106 -2.70 4.39 11.18
N THR A 107 -1.61 3.67 10.94
CA THR A 107 -1.61 2.19 10.91
C THR A 107 -2.08 1.63 12.24
N LYS A 108 -1.57 2.13 13.37
CA LYS A 108 -2.04 1.69 14.69
C LYS A 108 -3.53 1.94 14.91
N ARG A 109 -4.06 3.10 14.50
CA ARG A 109 -5.50 3.40 14.59
C ARG A 109 -6.32 2.50 13.67
N ASP A 110 -5.85 2.25 12.45
CA ASP A 110 -6.51 1.37 11.49
C ASP A 110 -6.52 -0.08 11.98
N ASP A 111 -5.44 -0.56 12.58
CA ASP A 111 -5.38 -1.90 13.18
C ASP A 111 -6.34 -2.03 14.36
N GLN A 112 -6.39 -1.04 15.24
CA GLN A 112 -7.36 -1.00 16.35
C GLN A 112 -8.81 -0.97 15.83
N LEU A 113 -9.08 -0.16 14.81
CA LEU A 113 -10.40 -0.08 14.19
C LEU A 113 -10.77 -1.38 13.49
N LYS A 114 -9.83 -2.00 12.77
CA LYS A 114 -10.00 -3.30 12.13
C LYS A 114 -10.32 -4.37 13.16
N ASP A 115 -9.53 -4.49 14.22
CA ASP A 115 -9.77 -5.46 15.31
C ASP A 115 -11.13 -5.26 15.97
N LYS A 116 -11.54 -4.00 16.16
CA LYS A 116 -12.87 -3.66 16.69
C LYS A 116 -13.96 -4.12 15.73
N LEU A 117 -13.86 -3.75 14.45
CA LEU A 117 -14.88 -4.03 13.43
C LEU A 117 -14.97 -5.52 13.11
N GLU A 118 -13.87 -6.27 13.08
CA GLU A 118 -13.86 -7.72 12.81
C GLU A 118 -14.52 -8.54 13.92
N LYS A 119 -14.57 -8.01 15.15
CA LYS A 119 -15.22 -8.66 16.31
C LYS A 119 -16.72 -8.40 16.40
N LEU A 120 -17.28 -7.50 15.57
CA LEU A 120 -18.70 -7.18 15.61
C LEU A 120 -19.55 -8.36 15.09
N PRO A 121 -20.78 -8.55 15.61
CA PRO A 121 -21.65 -9.66 15.26
C PRO A 121 -22.33 -9.44 13.91
N TRP A 122 -21.54 -9.42 12.83
CA TRP A 122 -22.04 -9.24 11.48
C TRP A 122 -23.08 -10.29 11.10
N PRO A 123 -24.03 -9.96 10.20
CA PRO A 123 -25.02 -10.90 9.71
C PRO A 123 -24.40 -12.23 9.24
N TYR A 124 -25.01 -13.36 9.61
CA TYR A 124 -24.52 -14.69 9.24
C TYR A 124 -24.42 -14.85 7.72
N GLY A 125 -23.33 -15.46 7.24
CA GLY A 125 -23.07 -15.65 5.81
C GLY A 125 -22.58 -14.39 5.08
N SER A 126 -22.41 -13.27 5.78
CA SER A 126 -21.78 -12.09 5.20
C SER A 126 -20.27 -12.25 5.05
N LYS A 127 -19.72 -11.60 4.03
CA LYS A 127 -18.28 -11.40 3.85
C LYS A 127 -17.95 -9.97 4.25
N THR A 128 -17.12 -9.82 5.27
CA THR A 128 -16.61 -8.53 5.71
C THR A 128 -15.17 -8.33 5.27
N LYS A 129 -14.83 -7.09 4.95
CA LYS A 129 -13.46 -6.70 4.61
C LYS A 129 -13.20 -5.29 5.12
N PHE A 130 -12.17 -5.11 5.94
CA PHE A 130 -11.71 -3.78 6.28
C PHE A 130 -11.08 -3.10 5.06
N GLU A 131 -11.48 -1.87 4.76
CA GLU A 131 -10.94 -1.07 3.67
C GLU A 131 -10.70 0.37 4.08
N ARG A 132 -9.63 0.95 3.53
CA ARG A 132 -9.37 2.38 3.55
C ARG A 132 -9.56 2.96 2.15
N ARG A 133 -10.38 4.01 2.03
CA ARG A 133 -10.63 4.77 0.80
C ARG A 133 -10.35 6.25 1.06
N GLY A 134 -9.17 6.70 0.64
CA GLY A 134 -8.67 8.05 0.94
C GLY A 134 -8.49 8.25 2.45
N ASP A 135 -9.13 9.28 2.99
CA ASP A 135 -9.07 9.62 4.42
C ASP A 135 -10.03 8.81 5.28
N ARG A 136 -10.91 8.02 4.68
CA ARG A 136 -11.90 7.21 5.39
C ARG A 136 -11.45 5.76 5.50
N ALA A 137 -11.59 5.19 6.69
CA ALA A 137 -11.43 3.77 6.95
C ALA A 137 -12.76 3.19 7.44
N GLY A 138 -13.06 1.95 7.07
CA GLY A 138 -14.29 1.29 7.45
C GLY A 138 -14.35 -0.16 7.00
N ILE A 139 -15.54 -0.73 6.99
CA ILE A 139 -15.78 -2.11 6.61
C ILE A 139 -16.68 -2.17 5.37
N GLU A 140 -16.25 -2.95 4.39
CA GLU A 140 -17.11 -3.39 3.30
C GLU A 140 -17.85 -4.65 3.75
N LEU A 141 -19.18 -4.62 3.68
CA LEU A 141 -20.05 -5.76 3.97
C LEU A 141 -20.71 -6.23 2.67
N LYS A 142 -20.50 -7.51 2.33
CA LYS A 142 -21.17 -8.18 1.22
C LYS A 142 -22.06 -9.29 1.76
N MET A 143 -23.32 -9.28 1.34
CA MET A 143 -24.29 -10.30 1.71
C MET A 143 -25.19 -10.64 0.51
N PHE A 144 -25.71 -11.86 0.51
CA PHE A 144 -26.64 -12.36 -0.49
C PHE A 144 -27.95 -12.67 0.19
N ILE A 145 -29.04 -12.08 -0.30
CA ILE A 145 -30.38 -12.18 0.28
C ILE A 145 -31.27 -12.90 -0.72
N THR A 146 -31.81 -14.04 -0.32
CA THR A 146 -32.65 -14.88 -1.17
C THR A 146 -34.13 -14.85 -0.79
N SER A 147 -34.43 -14.39 0.42
CA SER A 147 -35.80 -14.36 0.94
C SER A 147 -36.02 -13.15 1.85
N GLU A 148 -37.28 -12.83 2.09
CA GLU A 148 -37.69 -11.79 3.05
C GLU A 148 -37.21 -12.13 4.48
N ALA A 149 -37.26 -13.40 4.88
CA ALA A 149 -36.78 -13.84 6.18
C ALA A 149 -35.27 -13.59 6.37
N ASP A 150 -34.48 -13.74 5.30
CA ASP A 150 -33.04 -13.45 5.33
C ASP A 150 -32.79 -11.95 5.49
N LEU A 151 -33.57 -11.11 4.79
CA LEU A 151 -33.50 -9.66 4.91
C LEU A 151 -33.79 -9.21 6.33
N ILE A 152 -34.86 -9.73 6.96
CA ILE A 152 -35.23 -9.39 8.33
C ILE A 152 -34.11 -9.76 9.32
N LYS A 153 -33.52 -10.96 9.18
CA LYS A 153 -32.39 -11.41 10.01
C LYS A 153 -31.15 -10.54 9.83
N ALA A 154 -30.88 -10.12 8.60
CA ALA A 154 -29.77 -9.22 8.26
C ALA A 154 -29.95 -7.85 8.93
N ILE A 155 -31.14 -7.24 8.80
CA ILE A 155 -31.46 -5.96 9.42
C ILE A 155 -31.30 -6.02 10.94
N SER A 156 -31.91 -7.01 11.59
CA SER A 156 -31.81 -7.18 13.06
C SER A 156 -30.36 -7.37 13.54
N SER A 157 -29.52 -8.04 12.73
CA SER A 157 -28.10 -8.18 13.05
C SER A 157 -27.33 -6.86 12.85
N LEU A 158 -27.64 -6.10 11.80
CA LEU A 158 -27.07 -4.78 11.57
C LEU A 158 -27.47 -3.76 12.64
N GLU A 159 -28.67 -3.83 13.18
CA GLU A 159 -29.11 -2.99 14.30
C GLU A 159 -28.27 -3.25 15.55
N ARG A 160 -28.02 -4.53 15.88
CA ARG A 160 -27.12 -4.89 17.00
C ARG A 160 -25.70 -4.37 16.79
N VAL A 161 -25.21 -4.42 15.55
CA VAL A 161 -23.89 -3.86 15.20
C VAL A 161 -23.88 -2.34 15.36
N LYS A 162 -24.91 -1.64 14.89
CA LYS A 162 -25.05 -0.18 15.03
C LYS A 162 -24.97 0.23 16.50
N ASP A 163 -25.66 -0.48 17.38
CA ASP A 163 -25.66 -0.18 18.81
C ASP A 163 -24.26 -0.34 19.43
N GLN A 164 -23.49 -1.33 18.99
CA GLN A 164 -22.10 -1.53 19.45
C GLN A 164 -21.11 -0.50 18.88
N ILE A 165 -21.41 0.08 17.71
CA ILE A 165 -20.59 1.13 17.12
C ILE A 165 -20.85 2.48 17.81
N GLY A 166 -22.11 2.78 18.16
CA GLY A 166 -22.52 4.05 18.74
C GLY A 166 -22.42 4.15 20.27
N ALA A 167 -21.97 3.10 20.96
CA ALA A 167 -21.86 3.05 22.43
C ALA A 167 -20.56 3.69 23.00
N GLU A 168 -19.90 4.56 22.24
CA GLU A 168 -18.74 5.38 22.65
C GLU A 168 -19.11 6.87 22.69
#